data_AF-A0A936IK19-F1
#
_entry.id   AF-A0A936IK19-F1
#
_cell.length_a   1.000
_cell.length_b   1.000
_cell.length_c   1.000
_cell.angle_alpha   90.00
_cell.angle_beta   90.00
_cell.angle_gamma   90.00
#
_symmetry.space_group_name_H-M   'P 1'
#
loop_
_entity.id
_entity.type
_entity.pdbx_description
1 polymer ?
#
loop_
_entity_poly.entity_id
_entity_poly.type
_entity_poly.pdbx_seq_one_letter_code
_entity_poly.pdbx_strand_id
1 'polypeptide(L)'
;MKTLASLTASLLLFAALPAQNTNENAPTSTSTLAFDKEHELTVSYRSFTIAGGNWVRQLNDRGATGKQTRKFYNEQYITNYLRGSLKVSKDVELGGNPLSAGTYKLTFRIDEDLVWHLVVMTEKGDQEICAIAMITERDDKTATARLSITPVAAAEGKQGSLAIHFGPLRSEVAFKLGKPPAKAAPKKQ
;
A
#
# COMPACT_ATOMS: atom_id res chain seq x y z
N MET A 1 40.31 -57.30 -0.58
CA MET A 1 39.69 -56.16 0.14
C MET A 1 38.60 -55.58 -0.74
N LYS A 2 37.34 -55.70 -0.34
CA LYS A 2 36.17 -55.12 -1.01
C LYS A 2 35.59 -54.06 -0.07
N THR A 3 35.55 -52.81 -0.49
CA THR A 3 34.89 -51.73 0.24
C THR A 3 33.86 -51.08 -0.68
N LEU A 4 32.60 -51.21 -0.27
CA LEU A 4 31.42 -50.65 -0.91
C LEU A 4 31.38 -49.14 -0.67
N ALA A 5 31.29 -48.37 -1.75
CA ALA A 5 30.92 -46.96 -1.71
C ALA A 5 29.39 -46.85 -1.61
N SER A 6 28.90 -46.44 -0.44
CA SER A 6 27.48 -46.11 -0.23
C SER A 6 27.20 -44.72 -0.79
N LEU A 7 26.38 -44.64 -1.84
CA LEU A 7 25.77 -43.41 -2.33
C LEU A 7 24.47 -43.16 -1.55
N THR A 8 24.46 -42.19 -0.64
CA THR A 8 23.22 -41.65 -0.07
C THR A 8 22.83 -40.39 -0.84
N ALA A 9 21.84 -40.50 -1.72
CA ALA A 9 21.16 -39.36 -2.31
C ALA A 9 20.15 -38.81 -1.30
N SER A 10 20.44 -37.63 -0.72
CA SER A 10 19.47 -36.90 0.09
C SER A 10 18.40 -36.30 -0.84
N LEU A 11 17.26 -36.98 -0.94
CA LEU A 11 16.06 -36.43 -1.54
C LEU A 11 15.51 -35.34 -0.59
N LEU A 12 15.82 -34.08 -0.86
CA LEU A 12 15.12 -32.94 -0.24
C LEU A 12 13.72 -32.87 -0.86
N LEU A 13 12.77 -33.52 -0.20
CA LEU A 13 11.35 -33.43 -0.49
C LEU A 13 10.86 -32.03 -0.06
N PHE A 14 10.99 -31.04 -0.94
CA PHE A 14 10.25 -29.78 -0.76
C PHE A 14 8.77 -30.07 -1.02
N ALA A 15 8.05 -30.41 0.04
CA ALA A 15 6.60 -30.43 0.01
C ALA A 15 6.11 -29.03 -0.38
N ALA A 16 5.50 -28.93 -1.56
CA ALA A 16 4.74 -27.76 -1.96
C ALA A 16 3.55 -27.61 -1.00
N LEU A 17 3.70 -26.72 -0.01
CA LEU A 17 2.59 -26.35 0.87
C LEU A 17 1.49 -25.72 -0.01
N PRO A 18 0.23 -26.16 0.11
CA PRO A 18 -0.88 -25.49 -0.55
C PRO A 18 -0.94 -24.04 -0.06
N ALA A 19 -1.26 -23.10 -0.95
CA ALA A 19 -1.44 -21.69 -0.64
C ALA A 19 -2.67 -21.47 0.28
N GLN A 20 -2.54 -21.83 1.55
CA GLN A 20 -3.52 -21.57 2.61
C GLN A 20 -3.36 -20.13 3.10
N ASN A 21 -4.41 -19.32 2.92
CA ASN A 21 -4.66 -17.97 3.47
C ASN A 21 -3.42 -17.22 4.02
N THR A 22 -2.52 -16.80 3.13
CA THR A 22 -1.23 -16.18 3.49
C THR A 22 -1.33 -14.79 4.16
N ASN A 23 -2.55 -14.25 4.31
CA ASN A 23 -2.78 -12.89 4.82
C ASN A 23 -3.35 -12.84 6.24
N GLU A 24 -3.90 -13.94 6.76
CA GLU A 24 -4.52 -13.97 8.10
C GLU A 24 -3.50 -13.80 9.25
N ASN A 25 -2.22 -14.12 9.00
CA ASN A 25 -1.10 -13.97 9.93
C ASN A 25 0.04 -13.12 9.35
N ALA A 26 -0.23 -12.31 8.32
CA ALA A 26 0.83 -11.54 7.70
C ALA A 26 1.37 -10.45 8.65
N PRO A 27 2.70 -10.21 8.64
CA PRO A 27 3.35 -9.29 9.56
C PRO A 27 2.95 -7.84 9.28
N THR A 28 3.00 -7.01 10.32
CA THR A 28 2.92 -5.56 10.17
C THR A 28 4.29 -5.00 9.82
N SER A 29 4.36 -4.25 8.73
CA SER A 29 5.52 -3.44 8.36
C SER A 29 5.31 -2.03 8.86
N THR A 30 6.32 -1.45 9.49
CA THR A 30 6.31 -0.05 9.91
C THR A 30 7.53 0.64 9.34
N SER A 31 7.31 1.74 8.64
CA SER A 31 8.37 2.58 8.08
C SER A 31 8.16 4.00 8.55
N THR A 32 9.21 4.57 9.13
CA THR A 32 9.21 5.92 9.68
C THR A 32 10.22 6.75 8.92
N LEU A 33 9.79 7.92 8.45
CA LEU A 33 10.64 8.94 7.87
C LEU A 33 10.63 10.16 8.78
N ALA A 34 11.78 10.42 9.41
CA ALA A 34 12.02 11.62 10.19
C ALA A 34 12.86 12.60 9.36
N PHE A 35 12.36 13.81 9.15
CA PHE A 35 13.09 14.92 8.52
C PHE A 35 13.90 15.70 9.55
N ASP A 36 13.35 15.84 10.75
CA ASP A 36 14.01 16.43 11.93
C ASP A 36 13.31 15.91 13.20
N LYS A 37 13.63 16.46 14.38
CA LYS A 37 13.07 16.02 15.68
C LYS A 37 11.56 16.25 15.83
N GLU A 38 10.96 17.12 15.03
CA GLU A 38 9.54 17.50 15.12
C GLU A 38 8.71 17.01 13.93
N HIS A 39 9.37 16.61 12.83
CA HIS A 39 8.75 16.29 11.55
C HIS A 39 8.99 14.82 11.22
N GLU A 40 7.96 14.02 11.48
CA GLU A 40 7.96 12.58 11.30
C GLU A 40 6.68 12.16 10.57
N LEU A 41 6.85 11.26 9.62
CA LEU A 41 5.78 10.54 8.96
C LEU A 41 6.01 9.04 9.17
N THR A 42 5.05 8.38 9.79
CA THR A 42 5.09 6.94 10.05
C THR A 42 3.96 6.26 9.30
N VAL A 43 4.30 5.28 8.47
CA VAL A 43 3.35 4.38 7.83
C VAL A 43 3.49 3.02 8.50
N SER A 44 2.38 2.48 9.00
CA SER A 44 2.32 1.11 9.49
C SER A 44 1.25 0.37 8.71
N TYR A 45 1.50 -0.83 8.22
CA TYR A 45 0.50 -1.58 7.50
C TYR A 45 0.73 -3.07 7.67
N ARG A 46 -0.38 -3.81 7.75
CA ARG A 46 -0.31 -5.25 7.60
C ARG A 46 0.14 -5.56 6.18
N SER A 47 1.31 -6.17 6.03
CA SER A 47 1.76 -6.68 4.74
C SER A 47 0.68 -7.61 4.21
N PHE A 48 0.32 -7.49 2.95
CA PHE A 48 -0.58 -8.43 2.32
C PHE A 48 0.01 -8.88 1.00
N THR A 49 -0.17 -10.16 0.72
CA THR A 49 0.13 -10.76 -0.56
C THR A 49 -1.20 -10.77 -1.30
N ILE A 50 -1.35 -9.98 -2.36
CA ILE A 50 -2.32 -10.39 -3.38
C ILE A 50 -1.66 -11.61 -3.99
N ALA A 51 -2.23 -12.78 -3.78
CA ALA A 51 -1.77 -13.98 -4.45
C ALA A 51 -1.68 -13.63 -5.94
N GLY A 52 -0.45 -13.49 -6.45
CA GLY A 52 -0.19 -13.09 -7.82
C GLY A 52 -0.91 -14.04 -8.77
N GLY A 53 -1.35 -13.53 -9.92
CA GLY A 53 -2.02 -14.32 -10.95
C GLY A 53 -3.47 -13.90 -11.22
N ASN A 54 -4.36 -14.89 -11.34
CA ASN A 54 -5.71 -14.74 -11.90
C ASN A 54 -6.58 -13.71 -11.15
N TRP A 55 -6.32 -13.47 -9.87
CA TRP A 55 -7.09 -12.51 -9.08
C TRP A 55 -6.81 -11.04 -9.46
N VAL A 56 -5.55 -10.64 -9.69
CA VAL A 56 -5.22 -9.31 -10.24
C VAL A 56 -5.80 -9.15 -11.65
N ARG A 57 -5.77 -10.22 -12.45
CA ARG A 57 -6.39 -10.24 -13.76
C ARG A 57 -7.91 -10.01 -13.68
N GLN A 58 -8.59 -10.66 -12.73
CA GLN A 58 -10.02 -10.47 -12.48
C GLN A 58 -10.34 -9.06 -11.99
N LEU A 59 -9.52 -8.48 -11.10
CA LEU A 59 -9.72 -7.10 -10.64
C LEU A 59 -9.68 -6.09 -11.80
N ASN A 60 -8.84 -6.34 -12.81
CA ASN A 60 -8.72 -5.53 -14.03
C ASN A 60 -9.70 -5.94 -15.15
N ASP A 61 -10.53 -6.96 -14.95
CA ASP A 61 -11.52 -7.38 -15.93
C ASP A 61 -12.71 -6.40 -15.97
N ARG A 62 -13.09 -5.93 -17.15
CA ARG A 62 -14.23 -5.01 -17.33
C ARG A 62 -15.58 -5.73 -17.36
N GLY A 63 -15.60 -7.06 -17.48
CA GLY A 63 -16.80 -7.88 -17.47
C GLY A 63 -17.48 -8.03 -16.10
N ALA A 64 -18.57 -8.80 -16.06
CA ALA A 64 -19.35 -9.06 -14.85
C ALA A 64 -18.51 -9.67 -13.72
N THR A 65 -17.60 -10.59 -14.06
CA THR A 65 -16.65 -11.20 -13.11
C THR A 65 -15.81 -10.13 -12.43
N GLY A 66 -15.17 -9.24 -13.18
CA GLY A 66 -14.35 -8.20 -12.58
C GLY A 66 -15.14 -7.19 -11.76
N LYS A 67 -16.37 -6.84 -12.18
CA LYS A 67 -17.27 -5.99 -11.37
C LYS A 67 -17.57 -6.63 -10.00
N GLN A 68 -17.88 -7.92 -9.99
CA GLN A 68 -18.13 -8.67 -8.74
C GLN A 68 -16.87 -8.79 -7.89
N THR A 69 -15.71 -9.07 -8.50
CA THR A 69 -14.43 -9.15 -7.81
C THR A 69 -14.04 -7.81 -7.18
N ARG A 70 -14.20 -6.69 -7.89
CA ARG A 70 -13.97 -5.34 -7.35
C ARG A 70 -14.92 -5.00 -6.20
N LYS A 71 -16.21 -5.36 -6.32
CA LYS A 71 -17.18 -5.19 -5.23
C LYS A 71 -16.73 -5.95 -3.97
N PHE A 72 -16.41 -7.23 -4.10
CA PHE A 72 -15.89 -8.03 -2.99
C PHE A 72 -14.61 -7.45 -2.40
N TYR A 73 -13.68 -7.00 -3.25
CA TYR A 73 -12.43 -6.39 -2.82
C TYR A 73 -12.66 -5.13 -1.98
N ASN A 74 -13.45 -4.19 -2.50
CA ASN A 74 -13.72 -2.90 -1.87
C ASN A 74 -14.56 -3.02 -0.58
N GLU A 75 -15.49 -3.97 -0.51
CA GLU A 75 -16.41 -4.10 0.64
C GLU A 75 -15.86 -5.02 1.73
N GLN A 76 -15.33 -6.19 1.35
CA GLN A 76 -15.05 -7.28 2.27
C GLN A 76 -13.55 -7.46 2.50
N TYR A 77 -12.76 -7.39 1.44
CA TYR A 77 -11.35 -7.78 1.52
C TYR A 77 -10.51 -6.68 2.17
N ILE A 78 -10.63 -5.45 1.70
CA ILE A 78 -9.80 -4.34 2.20
C ILE A 78 -10.12 -4.01 3.66
N THR A 79 -11.41 -4.00 4.01
CA THR A 79 -11.90 -3.68 5.36
C THR A 79 -11.37 -4.66 6.42
N ASN A 80 -11.28 -5.94 6.07
CA ASN A 80 -10.91 -6.99 7.00
C ASN A 80 -9.40 -7.27 7.05
N TYR A 81 -8.70 -7.15 5.91
CA TYR A 81 -7.31 -7.61 5.79
C TYR A 81 -6.28 -6.48 5.70
N LEU A 82 -6.61 -5.34 5.08
CA LEU A 82 -5.69 -4.23 4.97
C LEU A 82 -5.91 -3.22 6.10
N ARG A 83 -5.16 -3.39 7.18
CA ARG A 83 -5.09 -2.43 8.28
C ARG A 83 -3.82 -1.60 8.13
N GLY A 84 -3.91 -0.55 7.34
CA GLY A 84 -2.88 0.49 7.25
C GLY A 84 -3.17 1.64 8.21
N SER A 85 -2.14 2.29 8.70
CA SER A 85 -2.20 3.55 9.42
C SER A 85 -1.12 4.49 8.91
N LEU A 86 -1.49 5.77 8.88
CA LEU A 86 -0.61 6.89 8.60
C LEU A 86 -0.62 7.79 9.82
N LYS A 87 0.54 7.99 10.43
CA LYS A 87 0.73 8.95 11.51
C LYS A 87 1.61 10.08 11.02
N VAL A 88 1.15 11.31 11.20
CA VAL A 88 1.86 12.52 10.79
C VAL A 88 2.00 13.45 12.00
N SER A 89 3.23 13.87 12.30
CA SER A 89 3.52 14.69 13.48
C SER A 89 3.15 16.17 13.31
N LYS A 90 2.99 16.62 12.06
CA LYS A 90 2.59 17.98 11.65
C LYS A 90 1.60 17.88 10.50
N ASP A 91 0.92 18.99 10.22
CA ASP A 91 0.09 19.13 9.02
C ASP A 91 0.92 18.74 7.78
N VAL A 92 0.32 17.96 6.90
CA VAL A 92 0.93 17.47 5.66
C VAL A 92 -0.01 17.71 4.50
N GLU A 93 0.52 17.97 3.33
CA GLU A 93 -0.21 17.84 2.07
C GLU A 93 0.16 16.49 1.46
N LEU A 94 -0.80 15.59 1.27
CA LEU A 94 -0.61 14.25 0.69
C LEU A 94 -1.39 14.14 -0.62
N GLY A 95 -0.69 13.97 -1.74
CA GLY A 95 -1.30 13.92 -3.06
C GLY A 95 -2.17 15.15 -3.37
N GLY A 96 -1.76 16.33 -2.90
CA GLY A 96 -2.54 17.58 -3.03
C GLY A 96 -3.63 17.78 -1.98
N ASN A 97 -3.86 16.83 -1.08
CA ASN A 97 -4.90 16.90 -0.05
C ASN A 97 -4.30 17.32 1.31
N PRO A 98 -4.82 18.37 1.95
CA PRO A 98 -4.35 18.77 3.27
C PRO A 98 -4.83 17.78 4.35
N LEU A 99 -3.92 17.33 5.21
CA LEU A 99 -4.18 16.51 6.38
C LEU A 99 -3.56 17.19 7.60
N SER A 100 -4.32 17.29 8.68
CA SER A 100 -3.81 17.81 9.95
C SER A 100 -2.85 16.81 10.61
N ALA A 101 -2.06 17.28 11.58
CA ALA A 101 -1.32 16.37 12.46
C ALA A 101 -2.28 15.35 13.13
N GLY A 102 -1.94 14.07 13.10
CA GLY A 102 -2.81 13.02 13.64
C GLY A 102 -2.50 11.61 13.14
N THR A 103 -3.38 10.69 13.52
CA THR A 103 -3.38 9.30 13.07
C THR A 103 -4.57 9.06 12.16
N TYR A 104 -4.32 8.39 11.04
CA TYR A 104 -5.31 8.07 10.01
C TYR A 104 -5.26 6.59 9.69
N LYS A 105 -6.38 6.05 9.20
CA LYS A 105 -6.42 4.71 8.63
C LYS A 105 -6.17 4.81 7.13
N LEU A 106 -5.31 3.93 6.60
CA LEU A 106 -5.07 3.79 5.18
C LEU A 106 -5.77 2.54 4.64
N THR A 107 -6.43 2.69 3.51
CA THR A 107 -7.09 1.62 2.77
C THR A 107 -6.94 1.82 1.26
N PHE A 108 -7.29 0.82 0.46
CA PHE A 108 -7.26 0.92 -1.01
C PHE A 108 -8.63 0.60 -1.61
N ARG A 109 -8.96 1.30 -2.70
CA ARG A 109 -10.19 1.10 -3.48
C ARG A 109 -9.83 1.00 -4.96
N ILE A 110 -10.60 0.23 -5.72
CA ILE A 110 -10.57 0.28 -7.19
C ILE A 110 -11.93 0.79 -7.66
N ASP A 111 -11.95 1.84 -8.48
CA ASP A 111 -13.19 2.38 -9.03
C ASP A 111 -13.66 1.62 -10.30
N GLU A 112 -14.73 2.12 -10.93
CA GLU A 112 -15.29 1.51 -12.13
C GLU A 112 -14.38 1.65 -13.35
N ASP A 113 -13.54 2.69 -13.38
CA ASP A 113 -12.57 2.98 -14.44
C ASP A 113 -11.25 2.20 -14.27
N LEU A 114 -11.19 1.32 -13.26
CA LEU A 114 -10.01 0.52 -12.89
C LEU A 114 -8.87 1.37 -12.32
N VAL A 115 -9.15 2.58 -11.87
CA VAL A 115 -8.17 3.41 -11.17
C VAL A 115 -8.10 2.94 -9.73
N TRP A 116 -6.86 2.71 -9.28
CA TRP A 116 -6.60 2.41 -7.88
C TRP A 116 -6.54 3.70 -7.09
N HIS A 117 -7.12 3.71 -5.90
CA HIS A 117 -7.14 4.83 -4.99
C HIS A 117 -6.49 4.44 -3.68
N LEU A 118 -5.55 5.26 -3.20
CA LEU A 118 -5.18 5.28 -1.80
C LEU A 118 -6.21 6.12 -1.06
N VAL A 119 -6.91 5.51 -0.11
CA VAL A 119 -7.98 6.17 0.64
C VAL A 119 -7.49 6.41 2.06
N VAL A 120 -7.55 7.67 2.48
CA VAL A 120 -7.25 8.10 3.84
C VAL A 120 -8.57 8.27 4.58
N MET A 121 -8.72 7.56 5.68
CA MET A 121 -9.89 7.64 6.55
C MET A 121 -9.51 8.20 7.91
N THR A 122 -10.51 8.66 8.66
CA THR A 122 -10.39 8.92 10.11
C THR A 122 -9.78 7.72 10.84
N GLU A 123 -9.20 7.95 12.01
CA GLU A 123 -8.63 6.88 12.85
C GLU A 123 -9.63 5.74 13.12
N LYS A 124 -10.90 6.08 13.33
CA LYS A 124 -11.99 5.12 13.54
C LYS A 124 -12.42 4.38 12.26
N GLY A 125 -12.04 4.88 11.09
CA GLY A 125 -12.42 4.31 9.80
C GLY A 125 -13.90 4.48 9.45
N ASP A 126 -14.58 5.47 10.05
CA ASP A 126 -15.98 5.79 9.82
C ASP A 126 -16.21 6.84 8.72
N GLN A 127 -15.19 7.64 8.40
CA GLN A 127 -15.28 8.68 7.39
C GLN A 127 -14.04 8.70 6.48
N GLU A 128 -14.26 8.80 5.17
CA GLU A 128 -13.23 9.09 4.17
C GLU A 128 -12.84 10.57 4.27
N ILE A 129 -11.55 10.84 4.49
CA ILE A 129 -10.96 12.19 4.49
C ILE A 129 -10.62 12.60 3.05
N CYS A 130 -9.96 11.70 2.33
CA CYS A 130 -9.67 11.88 0.91
C CYS A 130 -9.39 10.53 0.23
N ALA A 131 -9.53 10.52 -1.08
CA ALA A 131 -9.06 9.46 -1.95
C ALA A 131 -8.11 10.05 -2.99
N ILE A 132 -6.95 9.42 -3.11
CA ILE A 132 -5.88 9.84 -3.98
C ILE A 132 -5.80 8.81 -5.10
N ALA A 133 -6.14 9.23 -6.32
CA ALA A 133 -5.95 8.42 -7.51
C ALA A 133 -4.46 8.09 -7.66
N MET A 134 -4.14 6.81 -7.71
CA MET A 134 -2.79 6.31 -7.87
C MET A 134 -2.49 6.18 -9.37
N ILE A 135 -1.40 6.81 -9.81
CA ILE A 135 -0.85 6.55 -11.13
C ILE A 135 -0.09 5.23 -11.04
N THR A 136 -0.81 4.15 -11.29
CA THR A 136 -0.23 2.81 -11.25
C THR A 136 0.47 2.50 -12.56
N GLU A 137 1.78 2.29 -12.50
CA GLU A 137 2.58 1.82 -13.61
C GLU A 137 2.92 0.34 -13.42
N ARG A 138 3.10 -0.36 -14.53
CA ARG A 138 3.58 -1.74 -14.49
C ARG A 138 5.11 -1.76 -14.42
N ASP A 139 5.65 -2.38 -13.37
CA ASP A 139 7.07 -2.64 -13.19
C ASP A 139 7.27 -4.12 -12.82
N ASP A 140 7.54 -4.94 -13.83
CA ASP A 140 7.80 -6.37 -13.62
C ASP A 140 9.23 -6.64 -13.06
N LYS A 141 10.14 -5.65 -13.07
CA LYS A 141 11.53 -5.82 -12.59
C LYS A 141 11.65 -5.66 -11.08
N THR A 142 10.90 -4.72 -10.51
CA THR A 142 10.86 -4.49 -9.05
C THR A 142 9.60 -5.10 -8.42
N ALA A 143 8.88 -5.93 -9.17
CA ALA A 143 7.62 -6.52 -8.73
C ALA A 143 7.75 -7.19 -7.36
N THR A 144 7.01 -6.68 -6.38
CA THR A 144 6.99 -7.23 -5.04
C THR A 144 5.78 -8.14 -4.89
N ALA A 145 5.98 -9.39 -4.47
CA ALA A 145 4.85 -10.29 -4.19
C ALA A 145 3.92 -9.74 -3.10
N ARG A 146 4.44 -8.87 -2.23
CA ARG A 146 3.74 -8.27 -1.09
C ARG A 146 3.62 -6.76 -1.29
N LEU A 147 2.57 -6.18 -0.69
CA LEU A 147 2.47 -4.73 -0.57
C LEU A 147 3.71 -4.18 0.14
N SER A 148 4.30 -3.15 -0.47
CA SER A 148 5.22 -2.25 0.19
C SER A 148 4.64 -0.84 0.18
N ILE A 149 4.66 -0.16 1.32
CA ILE A 149 4.42 1.29 1.40
C ILE A 149 5.59 1.89 2.16
N THR A 150 6.40 2.68 1.47
CA THR A 150 7.64 3.22 2.03
C THR A 150 7.65 4.73 1.83
N PRO A 151 7.73 5.53 2.91
CA PRO A 151 7.99 6.96 2.78
C PRO A 151 9.44 7.17 2.34
N VAL A 152 9.63 7.92 1.26
CA VAL A 152 10.92 8.26 0.67
C VAL A 152 11.09 9.77 0.70
N ALA A 153 12.20 10.26 1.25
CA ALA A 153 12.51 11.69 1.24
C ALA A 153 12.96 12.15 -0.15
N ALA A 154 12.57 13.37 -0.52
CA ALA A 154 13.20 14.04 -1.65
C ALA A 154 14.60 14.54 -1.29
N ALA A 155 15.40 14.89 -2.30
CA ALA A 155 16.75 15.41 -2.11
C ALA A 155 16.79 16.71 -1.28
N GLU A 156 15.72 17.50 -1.32
CA GLU A 156 15.66 18.80 -0.65
C GLU A 156 14.32 19.02 0.04
N GLY A 157 14.37 19.65 1.22
CA GLY A 157 13.21 20.13 1.96
C GLY A 157 12.47 19.06 2.77
N LYS A 158 11.30 19.44 3.29
CA LYS A 158 10.40 18.57 4.08
C LYS A 158 9.35 17.91 3.20
N GLN A 159 9.79 17.31 2.11
CA GLN A 159 8.94 16.72 1.09
C GLN A 159 9.46 15.35 0.68
N GLY A 160 8.59 14.55 0.09
CA GLY A 160 8.91 13.20 -0.33
C GLY A 160 7.76 12.54 -1.06
N SER A 161 7.79 11.22 -1.15
CA SER A 161 6.69 10.43 -1.69
C SER A 161 6.45 9.18 -0.86
N LEU A 162 5.21 8.71 -0.83
CA LEU A 162 4.89 7.34 -0.43
C LEU A 162 5.08 6.46 -1.67
N ALA A 163 6.17 5.70 -1.69
CA ALA A 163 6.42 4.70 -2.71
C ALA A 163 5.59 3.45 -2.38
N ILE A 164 4.63 3.13 -3.23
CA ILE A 164 3.69 2.01 -3.07
C ILE A 164 4.01 0.97 -4.14
N HIS A 165 4.33 -0.25 -3.73
CA HIS A 165 4.55 -1.38 -4.62
C HIS A 165 3.58 -2.50 -4.28
N PHE A 166 2.91 -3.04 -5.29
CA PHE A 166 1.89 -4.05 -5.11
C PHE A 166 1.88 -5.00 -6.33
N GLY A 167 2.53 -6.16 -6.22
CA GLY A 167 2.67 -7.08 -7.35
C GLY A 167 3.50 -6.42 -8.46
N PRO A 168 3.03 -6.43 -9.72
CA PRO A 168 3.69 -5.71 -10.80
C PRO A 168 3.32 -4.22 -10.84
N LEU A 169 2.49 -3.73 -9.91
CA LEU A 169 2.05 -2.33 -9.90
C LEU A 169 2.93 -1.50 -8.97
N ARG A 170 3.30 -0.31 -9.41
CA ARG A 170 3.93 0.70 -8.56
C ARG A 170 3.20 2.04 -8.68
N SER A 171 3.20 2.82 -7.62
CA SER A 171 2.70 4.20 -7.60
C SER A 171 3.50 5.02 -6.62
N GLU A 172 3.59 6.33 -6.85
CA GLU A 172 4.16 7.28 -5.91
C GLU A 172 3.13 8.35 -5.57
N VAL A 173 2.95 8.61 -4.27
CA VAL A 173 2.08 9.68 -3.78
C VAL A 173 2.94 10.73 -3.11
N ALA A 174 3.10 11.89 -3.74
CA ALA A 174 3.90 12.98 -3.19
C ALA A 174 3.31 13.48 -1.86
N PHE A 175 4.18 13.88 -0.94
CA PHE A 175 3.78 14.58 0.28
C PHE A 175 4.71 15.75 0.60
N LYS A 176 4.18 16.73 1.32
CA LYS A 176 4.92 17.89 1.84
C LYS A 176 4.50 18.19 3.26
N LEU A 177 5.44 18.16 4.20
CA LEU A 177 5.18 18.50 5.60
C LEU A 177 5.20 20.02 5.79
N GLY A 178 4.35 20.46 6.71
CA GLY A 178 4.11 21.86 7.01
C GLY A 178 2.76 22.33 6.50
N LYS A 179 2.30 23.46 7.03
CA LYS A 179 0.99 24.02 6.69
C LYS A 179 0.90 24.24 5.17
N PRO A 180 -0.13 23.72 4.49
CA PRO A 180 -0.39 24.09 3.11
C PRO A 180 -0.47 25.62 3.04
N PRO A 181 0.06 26.27 2.00
CA PRO A 181 -0.11 27.71 1.85
C PRO A 181 -1.61 28.01 1.93
N ALA A 182 -2.01 28.90 2.83
CA ALA A 182 -3.41 29.29 2.96
C ALA A 182 -3.91 29.69 1.56
N LYS A 183 -4.95 29.02 1.05
CA LYS A 183 -5.64 29.46 -0.17
C LYS A 183 -5.93 30.95 0.04
N ALA A 184 -5.31 31.80 -0.78
CA ALA A 184 -5.56 33.23 -0.75
C ALA A 184 -7.08 33.40 -0.83
N ALA A 185 -7.66 34.00 0.21
CA ALA A 185 -9.09 34.26 0.24
C ALA A 185 -9.48 34.98 -1.06
N PRO A 186 -10.56 34.57 -1.74
CA PRO A 186 -11.01 35.29 -2.92
C PRO A 186 -11.22 36.74 -2.50
N LYS A 187 -10.49 37.66 -3.14
CA LYS A 187 -10.75 39.09 -3.01
C LYS A 187 -12.21 39.28 -3.41
N LYS A 188 -13.07 39.66 -2.46
CA LYS A 188 -14.39 40.19 -2.78
C LYS A 188 -14.16 41.37 -3.73
N GLN A 189 -14.57 41.21 -4.99
CA GLN A 189 -14.79 42.33 -5.91
C GLN A 189 -16.21 42.84 -5.70
#